data_AF-A0A529HW49-F1
#
_entry.id   AF-A0A529HW49-F1
#
_cell.length_a   1.000
_cell.length_b   1.000
_cell.length_c   1.000
_cell.angle_alpha   90.00
_cell.angle_beta   90.00
_cell.angle_gamma   90.00
#
_symmetry.space_group_name_H-M   'P 1'
#
loop_
_entity.id
_entity.type
_entity.pdbx_description
1 polymer ?
#
loop_
_entity_poly.entity_id
_entity_poly.type
_entity_poly.pdbx_seq_one_letter_code
_entity_poly.pdbx_strand_id
1 'polypeptide(L)'
;YLQQCYAIMNPRKFDGYRECCWGITASEGPGPATLKLNGIQREFYDYVGRGVPYGPDDGTLAPWAVAASLPFAPEIVLEALGYCIHQAKLKEFNRYGFKAAFNPTHPGEPGNSYGFWVSPWHFGINQGPIVLMIENYLCDQVWRLMSGCPYIVAGLRRAGFTGGWLNDV
;
A
#
# COMPACT_ATOMS: atom_id res chain seq x y z
N TYR A 1 8.89 -7.94 8.84
CA TYR A 1 8.70 -7.02 7.70
C TYR A 1 8.64 -5.58 8.18
N LEU A 2 9.48 -4.66 7.66
CA LEU A 2 9.64 -3.30 8.22
C LEU A 2 8.31 -2.54 8.41
N GLN A 3 7.47 -2.46 7.37
CA GLN A 3 6.20 -1.72 7.46
C GLN A 3 5.21 -2.32 8.45
N GLN A 4 5.06 -3.65 8.44
CA GLN A 4 4.19 -4.35 9.39
C GLN A 4 4.70 -4.18 10.83
N CYS A 5 6.00 -4.32 11.07
CA CYS A 5 6.59 -4.09 12.40
C CYS A 5 6.34 -2.66 12.87
N TYR A 6 6.49 -1.66 12.00
CA TYR A 6 6.16 -0.28 12.34
C TYR A 6 4.67 -0.12 12.70
N ALA A 7 3.77 -0.75 11.95
CA ALA A 7 2.34 -0.72 12.25
C ALA A 7 1.98 -1.42 13.57
N ILE A 8 2.66 -2.51 13.92
CA ILE A 8 2.51 -3.18 15.22
C ILE A 8 3.00 -2.28 16.36
N MET A 9 4.15 -1.62 16.20
CA MET A 9 4.69 -0.71 17.21
C MET A 9 3.82 0.55 17.38
N ASN A 10 3.26 1.04 16.27
CA ASN A 10 2.40 2.23 16.20
C ASN A 10 2.90 3.39 17.08
N PRO A 11 4.13 3.90 16.86
CA PRO A 11 4.76 4.87 17.75
C PRO A 11 3.99 6.18 17.85
N ARG A 12 3.23 6.53 16.79
CA ARG A 12 2.38 7.71 16.73
C ARG A 12 0.96 7.46 17.23
N LYS A 13 0.62 6.22 17.64
CA LYS A 13 -0.70 5.83 18.19
C LYS A 13 -1.86 6.22 17.27
N PHE A 14 -1.74 5.98 15.96
CA PHE A 14 -2.84 6.17 15.02
C PHE A 14 -3.82 5.00 15.11
N ASP A 15 -5.09 5.29 14.88
CA ASP A 15 -6.13 4.26 14.89
C ASP A 15 -5.93 3.29 13.73
N GLY A 16 -6.29 2.03 13.97
CA GLY A 16 -6.26 0.96 12.97
C GLY A 16 -4.89 0.32 12.73
N TYR A 17 -3.77 0.97 13.04
CA TYR A 17 -2.41 0.40 12.86
C TYR A 17 -2.24 -0.87 13.69
N ARG A 18 -1.94 -2.00 13.04
CA ARG A 18 -1.71 -3.32 13.66
C ARG A 18 -1.11 -4.31 12.65
N GLU A 19 -0.88 -5.54 13.08
CA GLU A 19 -0.33 -6.65 12.27
C GLU A 19 -1.03 -6.85 10.92
N CYS A 20 -2.36 -6.72 10.88
CA CYS A 20 -3.17 -6.89 9.67
C CYS A 20 -3.62 -5.55 9.02
N CYS A 21 -3.09 -4.41 9.45
CA CYS A 21 -3.47 -3.10 8.92
C CYS A 21 -2.25 -2.18 8.88
N TRP A 22 -1.59 -2.19 7.72
CA TRP A 22 -0.37 -1.47 7.39
C TRP A 22 -0.38 -1.11 5.89
N GLY A 23 0.72 -0.56 5.38
CA GLY A 23 0.86 -0.14 3.98
C GLY A 23 1.11 1.36 3.90
N ILE A 24 2.36 1.75 3.95
CA ILE A 24 2.78 3.15 4.06
C ILE A 24 3.63 3.46 2.82
N THR A 25 3.12 4.32 1.96
CA THR A 25 3.74 4.67 0.67
C THR A 25 3.20 6.03 0.21
N ALA A 26 3.78 6.55 -0.87
CA ALA A 26 3.26 7.74 -1.52
C ALA A 26 1.78 7.59 -1.90
N SER A 27 0.93 8.48 -1.39
CA SER A 27 -0.51 8.45 -1.64
C SER A 27 -1.12 9.82 -1.39
N GLU A 28 -2.37 10.00 -1.83
CA GLU A 28 -3.25 11.04 -1.31
C GLU A 28 -3.50 10.82 0.20
N GLY A 29 -3.85 11.90 0.91
CA GLY A 29 -4.35 11.85 2.28
C GLY A 29 -5.50 12.83 2.51
N PRO A 30 -6.06 12.89 3.74
CA PRO A 30 -7.22 13.72 4.05
C PRO A 30 -6.93 15.23 4.21
N GLY A 31 -5.67 15.64 4.04
CA GLY A 31 -5.22 17.01 4.28
C GLY A 31 -5.16 17.91 3.03
N PRO A 32 -4.58 19.11 3.16
CA PRO A 32 -3.87 19.61 4.35
C PRO A 32 -4.85 20.04 5.45
N ALA A 33 -4.73 19.47 6.65
CA ALA A 33 -5.56 19.84 7.80
C ALA A 33 -4.86 19.50 9.11
N THR A 34 -5.13 20.26 10.17
CA THR A 34 -4.74 19.90 11.55
C THR A 34 -5.99 19.78 12.40
N LEU A 35 -6.20 18.61 13.01
CA LEU A 35 -7.36 18.32 13.86
C LEU A 35 -6.92 17.90 15.25
N LYS A 36 -7.69 18.26 16.27
CA LYS A 36 -7.52 17.71 17.63
C LYS A 36 -8.46 16.52 17.80
N LEU A 37 -7.90 15.32 17.76
CA LEU A 37 -8.63 14.05 17.83
C LEU A 37 -8.22 13.29 19.09
N ASN A 38 -9.19 12.91 19.92
CA ASN A 38 -8.95 12.24 21.22
C ASN A 38 -7.93 13.00 22.10
N GLY A 39 -7.96 14.33 22.07
CA GLY A 39 -7.04 15.19 22.82
C GLY A 39 -5.65 15.39 22.17
N ILE A 40 -5.33 14.66 21.10
CA ILE A 40 -4.04 14.72 20.40
C ILE A 40 -4.17 15.59 19.15
N GLN A 41 -3.26 16.53 18.95
CA GLN A 41 -3.17 17.27 17.69
C GLN A 41 -2.58 16.36 16.60
N ARG A 42 -3.31 16.22 15.49
CA ARG A 42 -2.96 15.41 14.33
C ARG A 42 -2.85 16.32 13.12
N GLU A 43 -1.68 16.34 12.51
CA GLU A 43 -1.45 16.96 11.21
C GLU A 43 -1.69 15.90 10.13
N PHE A 44 -2.49 16.25 9.13
CA PHE A 44 -2.82 15.44 7.98
C PHE A 44 -2.32 16.13 6.72
N TYR A 45 -1.74 15.34 5.81
CA TYR A 45 -1.23 15.82 4.54
C TYR A 45 -2.18 15.46 3.40
N ASP A 46 -2.09 16.23 2.31
CA ASP A 46 -2.61 15.83 1.00
C ASP A 46 -1.68 14.73 0.42
N TYR A 47 -1.37 14.78 -0.88
CA TYR A 47 -0.39 13.91 -1.50
C TYR A 47 1.01 14.14 -0.94
N VAL A 48 1.61 13.08 -0.38
CA VAL A 48 3.00 13.10 0.07
C VAL A 48 3.61 11.69 0.00
N GLY A 49 4.92 11.63 -0.21
CA GLY A 49 5.70 10.40 -0.17
C GLY A 49 5.83 9.82 1.24
N ARG A 50 4.76 9.22 1.78
CA ARG A 50 4.78 8.60 3.11
C ARG A 50 5.73 7.41 3.15
N GLY A 51 6.36 7.19 4.30
CA GLY A 51 7.33 6.12 4.48
C GLY A 51 7.68 5.86 5.94
N VAL A 52 8.37 4.75 6.18
CA VAL A 52 8.84 4.34 7.50
C VAL A 52 10.30 3.87 7.43
N PRO A 53 11.08 4.01 8.52
CA PRO A 53 10.69 4.49 9.84
C PRO A 53 10.74 6.02 10.00
N TYR A 54 11.30 6.73 9.02
CA TYR A 54 11.62 8.16 9.16
C TYR A 54 10.55 9.13 8.65
N GLY A 55 9.42 8.61 8.16
CA GLY A 55 8.26 9.43 7.81
C GLY A 55 8.33 10.05 6.41
N PRO A 56 7.33 10.89 6.07
CA PRO A 56 6.19 11.26 6.93
C PRO A 56 5.18 10.11 7.12
N ASP A 57 4.47 10.15 8.25
CA ASP A 57 3.37 9.23 8.62
C ASP A 57 2.27 10.02 9.35
N ASP A 58 1.13 10.24 8.71
CA ASP A 58 -0.04 10.92 9.28
C ASP A 58 -1.22 9.96 9.59
N GLY A 59 -0.95 8.66 9.71
CA GLY A 59 -1.95 7.63 9.92
C GLY A 59 -2.68 7.19 8.64
N THR A 60 -2.30 7.74 7.49
CA THR A 60 -2.86 7.35 6.19
C THR A 60 -2.16 6.10 5.66
N LEU A 61 -2.97 5.10 5.29
CA LEU A 61 -2.55 3.80 4.80
C LEU A 61 -3.03 3.58 3.36
N ALA A 62 -2.26 2.79 2.63
CA ALA A 62 -2.41 2.51 1.21
C ALA A 62 -2.56 1.00 0.97
N PRO A 63 -3.81 0.48 0.89
CA PRO A 63 -4.06 -0.96 0.79
C PRO A 63 -3.53 -1.56 -0.52
N TRP A 64 -3.39 -0.74 -1.57
CA TRP A 64 -2.80 -1.15 -2.84
C TRP A 64 -1.31 -1.51 -2.72
N ALA A 65 -0.56 -0.88 -1.81
CA ALA A 65 0.85 -1.21 -1.59
C ALA A 65 1.02 -2.55 -0.88
N VAL A 66 0.09 -2.88 0.03
CA VAL A 66 0.01 -4.21 0.63
C VAL A 66 -0.24 -5.26 -0.45
N ALA A 67 -1.24 -5.04 -1.31
CA ALA A 67 -1.54 -5.94 -2.42
C ALA A 67 -0.36 -6.09 -3.40
N ALA A 68 0.31 -4.99 -3.74
CA ALA A 68 1.48 -5.00 -4.61
C ALA A 68 2.71 -5.71 -4.00
N SER A 69 2.67 -6.01 -2.69
CA SER A 69 3.74 -6.73 -1.99
C SER A 69 3.53 -8.25 -1.96
N LEU A 70 2.45 -8.75 -2.55
CA LEU A 70 2.04 -10.17 -2.47
C LEU A 70 3.14 -11.16 -2.92
N PRO A 71 3.90 -10.94 -4.01
CA PRO A 71 5.00 -11.83 -4.39
C PRO A 71 6.17 -11.90 -3.41
N PHE A 72 6.29 -10.93 -2.50
CA PHE A 72 7.45 -10.82 -1.61
C PHE A 72 7.21 -11.39 -0.21
N ALA A 73 5.97 -11.28 0.29
CA ALA A 73 5.62 -11.64 1.66
C ALA A 73 4.15 -12.10 1.74
N PRO A 74 3.77 -13.15 0.99
CA PRO A 74 2.37 -13.53 0.82
C PRO A 74 1.66 -13.82 2.13
N GLU A 75 2.34 -14.40 3.11
CA GLU A 75 1.76 -14.79 4.40
C GLU A 75 1.22 -13.59 5.20
N ILE A 76 1.97 -12.49 5.28
CA ILE A 76 1.50 -11.28 5.99
C ILE A 76 0.60 -10.39 5.12
N VAL A 77 0.76 -10.47 3.79
CA VAL A 77 -0.04 -9.69 2.85
C VAL A 77 -1.45 -10.26 2.78
N LEU A 78 -1.63 -11.58 2.69
CA LEU A 78 -2.94 -12.20 2.60
C LEU A 78 -3.79 -11.91 3.85
N GLU A 79 -3.20 -11.93 5.04
CA GLU A 79 -3.88 -11.55 6.28
C GLU A 79 -4.33 -10.09 6.27
N ALA A 80 -3.44 -9.18 5.86
CA ALA A 80 -3.75 -7.76 5.78
C ALA A 80 -4.81 -7.45 4.70
N LEU A 81 -4.75 -8.12 3.55
CA LEU A 81 -5.79 -8.02 2.52
C LEU A 81 -7.14 -8.55 3.03
N GLY A 82 -7.14 -9.66 3.77
CA GLY A 82 -8.34 -10.18 4.42
C GLY A 82 -8.99 -9.14 5.34
N TYR A 83 -8.20 -8.46 6.18
CA TYR A 83 -8.67 -7.36 7.01
C TYR A 83 -9.22 -6.19 6.15
N CYS A 84 -8.47 -5.72 5.15
CA CYS A 84 -8.88 -4.62 4.28
C CYS A 84 -10.21 -4.90 3.55
N ILE A 85 -10.41 -6.12 3.09
CA ILE A 85 -11.60 -6.51 2.32
C ILE A 85 -12.80 -6.76 3.24
N HIS A 86 -12.62 -7.52 4.31
CA HIS A 86 -13.75 -8.05 5.09
C HIS A 86 -14.06 -7.24 6.35
N GLN A 87 -13.06 -6.67 7.01
CA GLN A 87 -13.27 -5.91 8.25
C GLN A 87 -13.34 -4.41 7.99
N ALA A 88 -12.36 -3.85 7.28
CA ALA A 88 -12.36 -2.43 6.91
C ALA A 88 -13.25 -2.13 5.70
N LYS A 89 -13.75 -3.17 5.01
CA LYS A 89 -14.71 -3.09 3.91
C LYS A 89 -14.31 -2.14 2.77
N LEU A 90 -13.00 -2.00 2.52
CA LEU A 90 -12.45 -0.99 1.58
C LEU A 90 -12.81 -1.23 0.10
N LYS A 91 -13.46 -2.36 -0.21
CA LYS A 91 -13.98 -2.69 -1.54
C LYS A 91 -15.51 -2.55 -1.66
N GLU A 92 -16.24 -2.29 -0.57
CA GLU A 92 -17.71 -2.36 -0.54
C GLU A 92 -18.36 -1.29 -1.43
N PHE A 93 -17.81 -0.06 -1.44
CA PHE A 93 -18.44 1.09 -2.09
C PHE A 93 -17.76 1.53 -3.40
N ASN A 94 -17.19 0.60 -4.17
CA ASN A 94 -16.61 0.92 -5.49
C ASN A 94 -16.51 -0.31 -6.41
N ARG A 95 -16.26 -0.08 -7.71
CA ARG A 95 -16.16 -1.14 -8.73
C ARG A 95 -14.73 -1.54 -9.10
N TYR A 96 -13.72 -0.76 -8.69
CA TYR A 96 -12.35 -0.87 -9.19
C TYR A 96 -11.36 -1.40 -8.15
N GLY A 97 -11.85 -1.93 -7.02
CA GLY A 97 -11.03 -2.56 -6.00
C GLY A 97 -10.72 -1.62 -4.84
N PHE A 98 -9.45 -1.42 -4.52
CA PHE A 98 -9.08 -0.51 -3.45
C PHE A 98 -8.92 0.91 -3.98
N LYS A 99 -9.42 1.89 -3.23
CA LYS A 99 -9.12 3.29 -3.47
C LYS A 99 -7.67 3.62 -3.08
N ALA A 100 -7.24 4.85 -3.38
CA ALA A 100 -5.83 5.24 -3.24
C ALA A 100 -5.27 5.10 -1.82
N ALA A 101 -6.07 5.45 -0.81
CA ALA A 101 -5.69 5.42 0.59
C ALA A 101 -6.91 5.47 1.51
N PHE A 102 -6.69 5.19 2.80
CA PHE A 102 -7.65 5.40 3.89
C PHE A 102 -6.91 5.81 5.16
N ASN A 103 -7.60 6.47 6.09
CA ASN A 103 -7.03 6.91 7.35
C ASN A 103 -8.06 6.65 8.47
N PRO A 104 -7.93 5.57 9.25
CA PRO A 104 -8.87 5.24 10.31
C PRO A 104 -8.92 6.25 11.46
N THR A 105 -7.90 7.11 11.59
CA THR A 105 -7.88 8.17 12.62
C THR A 105 -8.70 9.37 12.18
N HIS A 106 -8.71 9.69 10.89
CA HIS A 106 -9.43 10.85 10.35
C HIS A 106 -10.92 10.50 10.18
N PRO A 107 -11.87 11.33 10.68
CA PRO A 107 -13.30 11.01 10.63
C PRO A 107 -13.88 10.99 9.19
N GLY A 108 -13.21 11.66 8.27
CA GLY A 108 -13.68 11.86 6.90
C GLY A 108 -14.79 12.91 6.83
N GLU A 109 -15.46 12.98 5.69
CA GLU A 109 -16.58 13.90 5.51
C GLU A 109 -17.82 13.42 6.30
N PRO A 110 -18.63 14.33 6.87
CA PRO A 110 -19.87 13.96 7.54
C PRO A 110 -20.78 13.11 6.64
N GLY A 111 -21.28 11.99 7.18
CA GLY A 111 -22.16 11.08 6.45
C GLY A 111 -21.47 10.06 5.56
N ASN A 112 -20.13 9.96 5.58
CA ASN A 112 -19.43 8.89 4.87
C ASN A 112 -19.79 7.50 5.45
N SER A 113 -19.84 6.50 4.57
CA SER A 113 -20.27 5.13 4.95
C SER A 113 -19.22 4.31 5.70
N TYR A 114 -17.97 4.77 5.79
CA TYR A 114 -16.88 4.03 6.43
C TYR A 114 -16.70 4.38 7.91
N GLY A 115 -17.15 5.56 8.35
CA GLY A 115 -16.88 6.09 9.69
C GLY A 115 -15.45 6.62 9.86
N PHE A 116 -14.68 6.65 8.78
CA PHE A 116 -13.33 7.20 8.70
C PHE A 116 -13.03 7.64 7.26
N TRP A 117 -11.94 8.39 7.06
CA TRP A 117 -11.59 8.89 5.75
C TRP A 117 -11.11 7.77 4.82
N VAL A 118 -11.68 7.73 3.62
CA VAL A 118 -11.20 6.93 2.49
C VAL A 118 -11.09 7.88 1.31
N SER A 119 -9.96 7.82 0.59
CA SER A 119 -9.74 8.58 -0.64
C SER A 119 -10.95 8.46 -1.57
N PRO A 120 -11.36 9.51 -2.30
CA PRO A 120 -12.40 9.38 -3.31
C PRO A 120 -11.89 8.75 -4.62
N TRP A 121 -10.57 8.66 -4.82
CA TRP A 121 -9.95 8.39 -6.11
C TRP A 121 -9.34 6.99 -6.28
N HIS A 122 -9.19 6.61 -7.55
CA HIS A 122 -8.32 5.53 -7.99
C HIS A 122 -7.26 6.13 -8.91
N PHE A 123 -5.99 5.86 -8.64
CA PHE A 123 -4.89 6.27 -9.51
C PHE A 123 -4.38 5.06 -10.28
N GLY A 124 -4.12 5.22 -11.58
CA GLY A 124 -3.58 4.15 -12.42
C GLY A 124 -2.26 3.60 -11.90
N ILE A 125 -1.41 4.48 -11.36
CA ILE A 125 -0.14 4.11 -10.71
C ILE A 125 -0.31 3.27 -9.43
N ASN A 126 -1.51 3.27 -8.83
CA ASN A 126 -1.82 2.45 -7.66
C ASN A 126 -2.50 1.14 -8.08
N GLN A 127 -3.42 1.19 -9.05
CA GLN A 127 -4.17 0.02 -9.52
C GLN A 127 -3.33 -0.95 -10.35
N GLY A 128 -2.47 -0.41 -11.22
CA GLY A 128 -1.61 -1.22 -12.08
C GLY A 128 -0.76 -2.23 -11.29
N PRO A 129 0.02 -1.79 -10.29
CA PRO A 129 0.79 -2.69 -9.45
C PRO A 129 -0.02 -3.79 -8.76
N ILE A 130 -1.27 -3.53 -8.34
CA ILE A 130 -2.12 -4.57 -7.73
C ILE A 130 -2.26 -5.76 -8.69
N VAL A 131 -2.68 -5.50 -9.93
CA VAL A 131 -2.96 -6.56 -10.90
C VAL A 131 -1.67 -7.26 -11.32
N LEU A 132 -0.62 -6.50 -11.62
CA LEU A 132 0.66 -7.04 -12.06
C LEU A 132 1.30 -7.94 -10.99
N MET A 133 1.21 -7.54 -9.72
CA MET A 133 1.84 -8.27 -8.63
C MET A 133 0.99 -9.45 -8.16
N ILE A 134 -0.34 -9.40 -8.29
CA ILE A 134 -1.17 -10.60 -8.12
C ILE A 134 -0.82 -11.64 -9.18
N GLU A 135 -0.71 -11.24 -10.45
CA GLU A 135 -0.39 -12.18 -11.53
C GLU A 135 1.03 -12.77 -11.38
N ASN A 136 2.00 -11.95 -10.93
CA ASN A 136 3.33 -12.47 -10.59
C ASN A 136 3.28 -13.44 -9.41
N TYR A 137 2.52 -13.16 -8.35
CA TYR A 137 2.37 -14.10 -7.25
C TYR A 137 1.74 -15.43 -7.70
N LEU A 138 0.72 -15.38 -8.57
CA LEU A 138 0.03 -16.57 -9.03
C LEU A 138 0.86 -17.43 -9.96
N CYS A 139 1.60 -16.79 -10.89
CA CYS A 139 2.33 -17.54 -11.88
C CYS A 139 3.53 -16.83 -12.50
N ASP A 140 4.12 -15.78 -11.92
CA ASP A 140 5.30 -15.08 -12.45
C ASP A 140 5.16 -14.54 -13.90
N GLN A 141 3.94 -14.35 -14.43
CA GLN A 141 3.77 -14.09 -15.87
C GLN A 141 4.50 -12.83 -16.35
N VAL A 142 4.35 -11.72 -15.63
CA VAL A 142 4.96 -10.43 -16.01
C VAL A 142 6.48 -10.52 -15.91
N TRP A 143 7.00 -11.14 -14.85
CA TRP A 143 8.43 -11.37 -14.70
C TRP A 143 9.00 -12.30 -15.76
N ARG A 144 8.30 -13.39 -16.13
CA ARG A 144 8.73 -14.27 -17.24
C ARG A 144 8.81 -13.51 -18.56
N LEU A 145 7.79 -12.71 -18.88
CA LEU A 145 7.79 -11.87 -20.08
C LEU A 145 8.98 -10.90 -20.09
N MET A 146 9.25 -10.23 -18.96
CA MET A 146 10.41 -9.35 -18.83
C MET A 146 11.73 -10.09 -18.97
N SER A 147 11.85 -11.26 -18.34
CA SER A 147 13.07 -12.08 -18.36
C SER A 147 13.43 -12.60 -19.75
N GLY A 148 12.42 -12.85 -20.60
CA GLY A 148 12.61 -13.27 -21.99
C GLY A 148 12.94 -12.12 -22.95
N CYS A 149 12.97 -10.86 -22.50
CA CYS A 149 13.28 -9.72 -23.37
C CYS A 149 14.80 -9.54 -23.53
N PRO A 150 15.37 -9.74 -24.73
CA PRO A 150 16.83 -9.68 -24.94
C PRO A 150 17.41 -8.30 -24.62
N TYR A 151 16.63 -7.23 -24.80
CA TYR A 151 17.06 -5.87 -24.49
C TYR A 151 17.18 -5.63 -22.98
N ILE A 152 16.26 -6.18 -22.18
CA ILE A 152 16.32 -6.11 -20.71
C ILE A 152 17.52 -6.91 -20.21
N VAL A 153 17.69 -8.14 -20.71
CA VAL A 153 18.84 -9.02 -20.37
C VAL A 153 20.16 -8.33 -20.66
N ALA A 154 20.34 -7.80 -21.88
CA ALA A 154 21.56 -7.11 -22.28
C ALA A 154 21.79 -5.82 -21.47
N GLY A 155 20.73 -5.11 -21.08
CA GLY A 155 20.81 -3.94 -20.21
C GLY A 155 21.29 -4.30 -18.81
N LEU A 156 20.68 -5.31 -18.18
CA LEU A 156 21.05 -5.78 -16.85
C LEU A 156 22.50 -6.27 -16.79
N ARG A 157 22.93 -7.08 -17.78
CA ARG A 157 24.32 -7.54 -17.87
C ARG A 157 25.31 -6.39 -17.99
N ARG A 158 25.02 -5.39 -18.83
CA ARG A 158 25.86 -4.19 -18.97
C ARG A 158 25.91 -3.33 -17.72
N ALA A 159 24.86 -3.35 -16.90
CA ALA A 159 24.83 -2.70 -15.60
C ALA A 159 25.49 -3.52 -14.47
N GLY A 160 26.04 -4.71 -14.78
CA GLY A 160 26.77 -5.55 -13.82
C GLY A 160 25.90 -6.47 -12.96
N PHE A 161 24.61 -6.60 -13.26
CA PHE A 161 23.75 -7.58 -12.59
C PHE A 161 24.13 -9.01 -13.02
N THR A 162 24.08 -9.94 -12.07
CA THR A 162 24.37 -11.37 -12.26
C THR A 162 23.46 -12.22 -11.39
N GLY A 163 23.34 -13.53 -11.68
CA GLY A 163 22.58 -14.46 -10.84
C GLY A 163 21.10 -14.60 -11.22
N GLY A 164 20.43 -15.54 -10.55
CA GLY A 164 19.02 -15.86 -10.78
C GLY A 164 18.74 -16.29 -12.23
N TRP A 165 17.55 -15.95 -12.72
CA TRP A 165 17.13 -16.25 -14.09
C TRP A 165 18.05 -15.66 -15.16
N LEU A 166 18.82 -14.60 -14.84
CA LEU A 166 19.73 -13.95 -15.79
C LEU A 166 20.91 -14.86 -16.23
N ASN A 167 21.21 -15.91 -15.46
CA ASN A 167 22.22 -16.90 -15.83
C ASN A 167 21.69 -17.98 -16.77
N ASP A 168 20.37 -18.17 -16.81
CA ASP A 168 19.71 -19.24 -17.56
C ASP A 168 19.24 -18.79 -18.95
N VAL A 169 19.30 -17.47 -19.24
CA VAL A 169 18.99 -16.84 -20.55
C VAL A 169 20.21 -16.38 -21.33
#